data_AF-X1U7M8-F1
#
_entry.id   AF-X1U7M8-F1
#
_cell.length_a   1.000
_cell.length_b   1.000
_cell.length_c   1.000
_cell.angle_alpha   90.00
_cell.angle_beta   90.00
_cell.angle_gamma   90.00
#
_symmetry.space_group_name_H-M   'P 1'
#
loop_
_entity.id
_entity.type
_entity.pdbx_description
1 polymer ?
#
loop_
_entity_poly.entity_id
_entity_poly.type
_entity_poly.pdbx_seq_one_letter_code
_entity_poly.pdbx_strand_id
1 'polypeptide(L)'
;YLTYGQFEYYPSGKIGPCAPYPPGILKNRDFREYKWIGSHLKTFKYFLFKGIHLIDFLDDKGKWLTSAADMAFMFPMLEMVGSKITFIPQVLYVYNNANPLRRDKIALGDQLRCDKLIRGRAKYSLLKLK
;
A
#
# COMPACT_ATOMS: atom_id res chain seq x y z
N TYR A 1 10.40 -10.41 -3.65
CA TYR A 1 9.13 -10.99 -3.17
C TYR A 1 8.46 -9.99 -2.27
N LEU A 2 7.20 -9.75 -2.54
CA LEU A 2 6.28 -8.94 -1.75
C LEU A 2 4.95 -9.70 -1.69
N THR A 3 4.36 -9.78 -0.51
CA THR A 3 3.02 -10.34 -0.33
C THR A 3 2.12 -9.34 0.38
N TYR A 4 0.83 -9.46 0.11
CA TYR A 4 -0.21 -8.83 0.89
C TYR A 4 -1.37 -9.82 1.05
N GLY A 5 -2.05 -9.77 2.20
CA GLY A 5 -3.08 -10.73 2.55
C GLY A 5 -4.50 -10.18 2.50
N GLN A 6 -5.43 -11.02 2.93
CA GLN A 6 -6.77 -10.63 3.32
C GLN A 6 -6.86 -10.46 4.84
N PHE A 7 -7.82 -9.66 5.28
CA PHE A 7 -8.15 -9.42 6.67
C PHE A 7 -9.67 -9.33 6.83
N GLU A 8 -10.14 -9.35 8.08
CA GLU A 8 -11.55 -9.12 8.41
C GLU A 8 -11.69 -7.96 9.40
N TYR A 9 -12.85 -7.31 9.39
CA TYR A 9 -13.15 -6.21 10.29
C TYR A 9 -13.84 -6.73 11.56
N TYR A 10 -13.21 -6.51 12.73
CA TYR A 10 -13.91 -6.65 14.01
C TYR A 10 -14.69 -5.37 14.33
N PRO A 11 -15.97 -5.44 14.77
CA PRO A 11 -16.70 -6.64 15.17
C PRO A 11 -17.59 -7.23 14.08
N SER A 12 -17.65 -6.65 12.88
CA SER A 12 -18.63 -7.04 11.86
C SER A 12 -18.35 -8.39 11.19
N GLY A 13 -17.13 -8.93 11.30
CA GLY A 13 -16.67 -10.13 10.57
C GLY A 13 -16.58 -9.92 9.05
N LYS A 14 -16.80 -8.70 8.56
CA LYS A 14 -16.78 -8.42 7.11
C LYS A 14 -15.37 -8.58 6.57
N ILE A 15 -15.23 -9.29 5.45
CA ILE A 15 -13.96 -9.44 4.74
C ILE A 15 -13.52 -8.09 4.14
N GLY A 16 -12.22 -7.83 4.23
CA GLY A 16 -11.55 -6.66 3.68
C GLY A 16 -11.56 -6.62 2.14
N PRO A 17 -11.23 -5.46 1.55
CA PRO A 17 -11.28 -5.28 0.10
C PRO A 17 -10.07 -5.86 -0.66
N CYS A 18 -9.16 -6.57 0.01
CA CYS A 18 -7.94 -7.10 -0.61
C CYS A 18 -8.25 -8.14 -1.69
N ALA A 19 -7.50 -8.10 -2.79
CA ALA A 19 -7.71 -8.94 -3.96
C ALA A 19 -6.39 -9.08 -4.75
N PRO A 20 -6.24 -10.07 -5.64
CA PRO A 20 -5.10 -10.06 -6.57
C PRO A 20 -5.21 -8.88 -7.54
N TYR A 21 -4.08 -8.23 -7.84
CA TYR A 21 -4.05 -7.22 -8.90
C TYR A 21 -4.36 -7.87 -10.26
N PRO A 22 -5.15 -7.22 -11.13
CA PRO A 22 -5.43 -7.74 -12.47
C PRO A 22 -4.14 -7.91 -13.30
N PRO A 23 -4.09 -8.87 -14.26
CA PRO A 23 -2.91 -9.10 -15.09
C PRO A 23 -2.38 -7.87 -15.82
N GLY A 24 -3.27 -6.99 -16.32
CA GLY A 24 -2.89 -5.74 -16.96
C GLY A 24 -2.15 -4.77 -16.02
N ILE A 25 -2.61 -4.66 -14.77
CA ILE A 25 -1.97 -3.81 -13.76
C ILE A 25 -0.59 -4.37 -13.38
N LEU A 26 -0.47 -5.70 -13.22
CA LEU A 26 0.81 -6.36 -12.94
C LEU A 26 1.80 -6.16 -14.09
N LYS A 27 1.36 -6.35 -15.34
CA LYS A 27 2.19 -6.22 -16.54
C LYS A 27 2.70 -4.80 -16.74
N ASN A 28 1.83 -3.80 -16.62
CA ASN A 28 2.17 -2.39 -16.87
C ASN A 28 2.73 -1.68 -15.63
N ARG A 29 2.60 -2.31 -14.46
CA ARG A 29 2.95 -1.74 -13.15
C ARG A 29 2.17 -0.46 -12.84
N ASP A 30 0.89 -0.42 -13.22
CA ASP A 30 -0.01 0.75 -13.07
C ASP A 30 -0.71 0.77 -11.71
N PHE A 31 0.01 0.42 -10.65
CA PHE A 31 -0.56 0.27 -9.32
C PHE A 31 -1.17 1.58 -8.78
N ARG A 32 -0.54 2.72 -9.08
CA ARG A 32 -0.99 4.05 -8.66
C ARG A 32 -2.27 4.53 -9.35
N GLU A 33 -2.64 3.93 -10.47
CA GLU A 33 -3.89 4.25 -11.18
C GLU A 33 -5.04 3.30 -10.81
N TYR A 34 -4.74 2.25 -10.04
CA TYR A 34 -5.72 1.25 -9.63
C TYR A 34 -6.19 1.46 -8.19
N LYS A 35 -7.37 0.92 -7.85
CA LYS A 35 -7.87 0.93 -6.47
C LYS A 35 -6.87 0.28 -5.50
N TRP A 36 -6.85 0.76 -4.27
CA TRP A 36 -5.97 0.23 -3.22
C TRP A 36 -6.47 -1.14 -2.73
N ILE A 37 -5.69 -2.19 -2.97
CA ILE A 37 -6.01 -3.58 -2.58
C ILE A 37 -4.84 -4.29 -1.87
N GLY A 38 -3.69 -3.63 -1.75
CA GLY A 38 -2.46 -4.16 -1.15
C GLY A 38 -2.38 -3.97 0.37
N SER A 39 -3.47 -4.21 1.11
CA SER A 39 -3.55 -3.91 2.56
C SER A 39 -2.94 -5.01 3.45
N HIS A 40 -3.58 -5.40 4.56
CA HIS A 40 -3.02 -6.31 5.56
C HIS A 40 -3.20 -7.80 5.23
N LEU A 41 -2.29 -8.69 5.61
CA LEU A 41 -0.95 -8.44 6.17
C LEU A 41 0.10 -8.32 5.07
N LYS A 42 1.07 -7.41 5.21
CA LYS A 42 2.09 -7.12 4.21
C LYS A 42 3.40 -7.80 4.62
N THR A 43 4.07 -8.49 3.69
CA THR A 43 5.46 -8.92 3.88
C THR A 43 6.29 -8.57 2.66
N PHE A 44 7.54 -8.17 2.86
CA PHE A 44 8.40 -7.78 1.75
C PHE A 44 9.88 -7.96 2.12
N LYS A 45 10.73 -8.09 1.12
CA LYS A 45 12.18 -8.15 1.32
C LYS A 45 12.74 -6.75 1.64
N TYR A 46 13.67 -6.68 2.59
CA TYR A 46 14.29 -5.44 3.06
C TYR A 46 14.80 -4.51 1.95
N PHE A 47 15.42 -5.06 0.91
CA PHE A 47 15.98 -4.26 -0.19
C PHE A 47 14.92 -3.44 -0.94
N LEU A 48 13.65 -3.88 -0.95
CA LEU A 48 12.56 -3.13 -1.56
C LEU A 48 12.30 -1.83 -0.78
N PHE A 49 12.22 -1.94 0.55
CA PHE A 49 12.01 -0.77 1.41
C PHE A 49 13.22 0.16 1.43
N LYS A 50 14.43 -0.41 1.49
CA LYS A 50 15.68 0.35 1.41
C LYS A 50 15.81 1.15 0.11
N GLY A 51 15.20 0.66 -0.98
CA GLY A 51 15.22 1.32 -2.29
C GLY A 51 14.32 2.55 -2.40
N ILE A 52 13.49 2.84 -1.39
CA ILE A 52 12.56 3.98 -1.43
C ILE A 52 13.33 5.27 -1.16
N HIS A 53 13.12 6.29 -1.99
CA HIS A 53 13.66 7.62 -1.75
C HIS A 53 12.98 8.27 -0.55
N LEU A 54 13.77 8.83 0.37
CA LEU A 54 13.25 9.46 1.59
C LEU A 54 12.21 10.55 1.32
N ILE A 55 12.39 11.30 0.23
CA ILE A 55 11.46 12.35 -0.21
C ILE A 55 10.04 11.82 -0.44
N ASP A 56 9.87 10.51 -0.66
CA ASP A 56 8.58 9.85 -0.84
C ASP A 56 7.73 9.73 0.42
N PHE A 57 8.34 9.98 1.57
CA PHE A 57 7.67 10.08 2.85
C PHE A 57 7.37 11.51 3.28
N LEU A 58 7.72 12.52 2.46
CA LEU A 58 7.55 13.93 2.79
C LEU A 58 6.53 14.60 1.86
N ASP A 59 5.73 15.53 2.36
CA ASP A 59 4.81 16.33 1.56
C ASP A 59 5.52 17.42 0.73
N ASP A 60 4.74 18.18 -0.02
CA ASP A 60 5.20 19.31 -0.86
C ASP A 60 5.89 20.42 -0.06
N LYS A 61 5.73 20.44 1.28
CA LYS A 61 6.37 21.37 2.21
C LYS A 61 7.55 20.74 2.95
N GLY A 62 7.96 19.52 2.57
CA GLY A 62 9.05 18.79 3.22
C GLY A 62 8.70 18.21 4.60
N LYS A 63 7.42 18.16 4.97
CA LYS A 63 6.96 17.57 6.25
C LYS A 63 6.59 16.11 6.07
N TRP A 64 6.73 15.30 7.10
CA TRP A 64 6.31 13.89 7.02
C TRP A 64 4.84 13.72 6.65
N LEU A 65 4.55 12.74 5.79
CA LEU A 65 3.19 12.32 5.47
C LEU A 65 2.47 11.90 6.76
N THR A 66 1.28 12.47 6.96
CA THR A 66 0.47 12.27 8.16
C THR A 66 -0.50 11.10 8.04
N SER A 67 -0.79 10.64 6.82
CA SER A 67 -1.75 9.57 6.53
C SER A 67 -1.31 8.75 5.30
N ALA A 68 -2.00 7.63 5.03
CA ALA A 68 -1.75 6.75 3.88
C ALA A 68 -0.28 6.24 3.78
N ALA A 69 0.40 6.13 4.92
CA ALA A 69 1.81 5.72 4.96
C ALA A 69 2.04 4.33 4.33
N ASP A 70 1.05 3.44 4.40
CA ASP A 70 1.14 2.13 3.79
C ASP A 70 1.20 2.20 2.25
N MET A 71 0.48 3.14 1.65
CA MET A 71 0.56 3.40 0.22
C MET A 71 1.92 4.01 -0.17
N ALA A 72 2.46 4.89 0.69
CA ALA A 72 3.73 5.57 0.45
C ALA A 72 4.90 4.60 0.28
N PHE A 73 4.95 3.50 1.05
CA PHE A 73 5.99 2.49 0.85
C PHE A 73 5.58 1.35 -0.09
N MET A 74 4.30 0.96 -0.14
CA MET A 74 3.90 -0.18 -0.95
C MET A 74 3.90 0.09 -2.46
N PHE A 75 3.48 1.27 -2.93
CA PHE A 75 3.52 1.54 -4.37
C PHE A 75 4.94 1.48 -4.93
N PRO A 76 5.95 2.16 -4.35
CA PRO A 76 7.34 1.99 -4.77
C PRO A 76 7.77 0.52 -4.79
N MET A 77 7.46 -0.24 -3.73
CA MET A 77 7.87 -1.64 -3.66
C MET A 77 7.18 -2.55 -4.68
N LEU A 78 5.89 -2.33 -4.97
CA LEU A 78 5.15 -3.04 -6.03
C LEU A 78 5.75 -2.75 -7.42
N GLU A 79 6.15 -1.50 -7.66
CA GLU A 79 6.77 -1.07 -8.92
C GLU A 79 8.20 -1.62 -9.09
N MET A 80 8.96 -1.68 -8.00
CA MET A 80 10.33 -2.19 -7.95
C MET A 80 10.42 -3.72 -8.08
N VAL A 81 9.49 -4.45 -7.46
CA VAL A 81 9.56 -5.92 -7.34
C VAL A 81 9.16 -6.66 -8.62
N GLY A 82 8.43 -6.00 -9.52
CA GLY A 82 7.95 -6.60 -10.77
C GLY A 82 6.96 -7.74 -10.54
N SER A 83 7.21 -8.91 -11.14
CA SER A 83 6.28 -10.06 -11.10
C SER A 83 6.27 -10.85 -9.79
N LYS A 84 7.18 -10.56 -8.84
CA LYS A 84 7.29 -11.33 -7.58
C LYS A 84 6.34 -10.80 -6.50
N ILE A 85 5.06 -10.66 -6.86
CA ILE A 85 3.95 -10.18 -6.02
C ILE A 85 2.97 -11.33 -5.79
N THR A 86 2.53 -11.54 -4.55
CA THR A 86 1.56 -12.60 -4.23
C THR A 86 0.47 -12.07 -3.31
N PHE A 87 -0.78 -12.25 -3.72
CA PHE A 87 -1.94 -12.05 -2.84
C PHE A 87 -2.22 -13.34 -2.08
N ILE A 88 -2.44 -13.23 -0.76
CA ILE A 88 -2.81 -14.33 0.12
C ILE A 88 -4.30 -14.21 0.46
N PRO A 89 -5.19 -15.07 -0.09
CA PRO A 89 -6.64 -14.94 0.10
C PRO A 89 -7.13 -15.30 1.50
N GLN A 90 -6.32 -16.01 2.29
CA GLN A 90 -6.64 -16.36 3.66
C GLN A 90 -6.71 -15.09 4.54
N VAL A 91 -7.66 -15.06 5.47
CA VAL A 91 -7.72 -14.03 6.51
C VAL A 91 -6.55 -14.25 7.47
N LEU A 92 -5.54 -13.38 7.39
CA LEU A 92 -4.33 -13.45 8.21
C LEU A 92 -4.35 -12.44 9.37
N TYR A 93 -5.34 -11.57 9.41
CA TYR A 93 -5.38 -10.45 10.34
C TYR A 93 -6.83 -10.05 10.65
N VAL A 94 -7.10 -9.74 11.92
CA VAL A 94 -8.37 -9.18 12.38
C VAL A 94 -8.15 -7.69 12.66
N TYR A 95 -8.71 -6.84 11.80
CA TYR A 95 -8.59 -5.39 11.91
C TYR A 95 -9.65 -4.85 12.88
N ASN A 96 -9.21 -4.24 13.98
CA ASN A 96 -10.11 -3.63 14.96
C ASN A 96 -10.76 -2.35 14.40
N ASN A 97 -11.95 -2.51 13.83
CA ASN A 97 -12.74 -1.43 13.25
C ASN A 97 -13.59 -0.67 14.28
N ALA A 98 -13.76 -1.24 15.48
CA ALA A 98 -14.46 -0.62 16.61
C ALA A 98 -13.63 0.48 17.30
N ASN A 99 -12.32 0.54 17.06
CA ASN A 99 -11.46 1.56 17.66
C ASN A 99 -11.99 2.98 17.34
N PRO A 100 -12.38 3.79 18.35
CA PRO A 100 -12.88 5.14 18.12
C PRO A 100 -11.79 6.11 17.62
N LEU A 101 -10.52 5.79 17.85
CA LEU A 101 -9.35 6.59 17.42
C LEU A 101 -8.91 6.29 15.98
N ARG A 102 -9.75 5.59 15.19
CA ARG A 102 -9.44 5.23 13.80
C ARG A 102 -9.29 6.49 12.95
N ARG A 103 -8.13 6.65 12.31
CA ARG A 103 -7.72 7.89 11.63
C ARG A 103 -8.61 8.27 10.45
N ASP A 104 -9.14 7.31 9.70
CA ASP A 104 -10.07 7.54 8.58
C ASP A 104 -11.42 8.16 9.03
N LYS A 105 -11.87 7.92 10.26
CA LYS A 105 -13.07 8.56 10.82
C LYS A 105 -12.83 10.03 11.19
N ILE A 106 -11.59 10.38 11.51
CA ILE A 106 -11.22 11.66 12.10
C ILE A 106 -10.56 12.59 11.08
N ALA A 107 -9.88 12.04 10.07
CA ALA A 107 -9.01 12.78 9.17
C ALA A 107 -9.09 12.26 7.71
N LEU A 108 -10.29 11.92 7.23
CA LEU A 108 -10.49 11.45 5.85
C LEU A 108 -9.91 12.43 4.80
N GLY A 109 -10.09 13.74 4.99
CA GLY A 109 -9.55 14.76 4.09
C GLY A 109 -8.02 14.71 3.98
N ASP A 110 -7.32 14.49 5.10
CA ASP A 110 -5.87 14.34 5.11
C ASP A 110 -5.43 13.03 4.45
N GLN A 111 -6.18 11.95 4.66
CA GLN A 111 -5.93 10.67 4.00
C GLN A 111 -6.04 10.79 2.48
N LEU A 112 -7.10 11.44 1.97
CA LEU A 112 -7.30 11.66 0.54
C LEU A 112 -6.24 12.59 -0.06
N ARG A 113 -5.82 13.62 0.69
CA ARG A 113 -4.71 14.50 0.30
C ARG A 113 -3.41 13.72 0.17
N CYS A 114 -3.06 12.91 1.17
CA CYS A 114 -1.86 12.08 1.15
C CYS A 114 -1.93 11.04 0.02
N ASP A 115 -3.07 10.37 -0.16
CA ASP A 115 -3.30 9.41 -1.25
C ASP A 115 -3.02 10.06 -2.62
N LYS A 116 -3.68 11.20 -2.90
CA LYS A 116 -3.49 11.93 -4.16
C LYS A 116 -2.02 12.31 -4.38
N LEU A 117 -1.34 12.80 -3.35
CA LEU A 117 0.06 13.17 -3.44
C LEU A 117 0.95 11.95 -3.75
N ILE A 118 0.74 10.83 -3.05
CA ILE A 118 1.51 9.60 -3.24
C ILE A 118 1.29 9.05 -4.66
N ARG A 119 0.05 8.99 -5.14
CA ARG A 119 -0.26 8.52 -6.50
C ARG A 119 0.37 9.39 -7.58
N GLY A 120 0.45 10.70 -7.34
CA GLY A 120 1.03 11.66 -8.29
C GLY A 120 2.55 11.61 -8.41
N ARG A 121 3.27 10.83 -7.60
CA ARG A 121 4.73 10.74 -7.74
C ARG A 121 5.16 9.81 -8.88
N ALA A 122 6.40 10.01 -9.33
CA ALA A 122 7.01 9.18 -10.35
C ALA A 122 7.03 7.69 -9.96
N LYS A 123 6.72 6.84 -10.95
CA LYS A 123 6.77 5.39 -10.87
C LYS A 123 8.23 4.91 -10.74
N TYR A 124 8.48 3.95 -9.84
CA TYR A 124 9.81 3.37 -9.67
C TYR A 124 10.18 2.42 -10.82
N SER A 125 11.47 2.39 -11.15
CA SER A 125 12.03 1.40 -12.06
C SER A 125 12.14 0.02 -11.39
N LEU A 126 12.13 -1.04 -12.22
CA LEU A 126 12.39 -2.39 -11.74
C LEU A 126 13.78 -2.45 -11.10
N LEU A 127 13.87 -3.02 -9.91
CA LEU A 127 15.17 -3.31 -9.31
C LEU A 127 15.80 -4.52 -9.99
N LYS A 128 16.97 -4.31 -10.60
CA LYS A 128 17.83 -5.40 -11.05
C LYS A 128 18.50 -6.01 -9.82
N LEU A 129 18.00 -7.15 -9.37
CA LEU A 129 18.68 -7.95 -8.36
C LEU A 129 19.91 -8.57 -9.04
N LYS A 130 21.10 -8.18 -8.57
CA LYS A 130 22.34 -8.89 -8.89
C LYS A 130 22.35 -10.24 -8.19
#